data_AF-A0A371RH28-F1
#
_entry.id   AF-A0A371RH28-F1
#
_cell.length_a   1.000
_cell.length_b   1.000
_cell.length_c   1.000
_cell.angle_alpha   90.00
_cell.angle_beta   90.00
_cell.angle_gamma   90.00
#
_symmetry.space_group_name_H-M   'P 1'
#
loop_
_entity.id
_entity.type
_entity.pdbx_description
1 polymer ?
#
loop_
_entity_poly.entity_id
_entity_poly.type
_entity_poly.pdbx_seq_one_letter_code
_entity_poly.pdbx_strand_id
1 'polypeptide(L)'
;MSAFAQAGYSQTKKITATPRQIEAQIFSQIAAELELAAGEDGKAKDVKAMANALHRNSQLWSALMTDLASEGNELPDDLKANLISLGGFSLRHGARVLAGEAQVTDLVDLNRTIASGLRSAAAEAA
;
A
#
# COMPACT_ATOMS: atom_id res chain seq x y z
N MET A 1 14.42 44.87 15.89
CA MET A 1 14.60 43.69 15.02
C MET A 1 13.26 43.00 14.92
N SER A 2 12.59 43.15 13.77
CA SER A 2 11.25 42.64 13.51
C SER A 2 11.27 41.15 13.15
N ALA A 3 10.23 40.45 13.58
CA ALA A 3 9.97 39.03 13.40
C ALA A 3 9.72 38.60 11.94
N PHE A 4 10.10 37.36 11.62
CA PHE A 4 9.45 36.44 10.65
C PHE A 4 9.97 35.02 10.93
N ALA A 5 9.25 33.92 10.90
CA ALA A 5 7.83 33.60 11.05
C ALA A 5 7.81 32.06 11.23
N GLN A 6 7.23 31.55 12.31
CA GLN A 6 6.86 30.14 12.43
C GLN A 6 5.46 29.97 11.83
N ALA A 7 5.31 29.17 10.77
CA ALA A 7 4.05 28.60 10.27
C ALA A 7 4.39 27.68 9.08
N GLY A 8 3.85 26.48 8.88
CA GLY A 8 2.86 25.65 9.59
C GLY A 8 3.25 24.18 9.35
N TYR A 9 2.78 23.20 10.11
CA TYR A 9 1.39 22.94 10.43
C TYR A 9 1.27 22.44 11.88
N SER A 10 0.66 23.26 12.71
CA SER A 10 -0.01 22.80 13.92
C SER A 10 -1.50 23.11 13.75
N GLN A 11 -2.35 22.16 14.15
CA GLN A 11 -3.81 22.25 14.34
C GLN A 11 -4.71 21.72 13.21
N THR A 12 -5.21 20.49 13.38
CA THR A 12 -6.54 20.27 13.99
C THR A 12 -6.73 18.78 14.29
N LYS A 13 -6.72 18.40 15.57
CA LYS A 13 -7.17 17.09 16.05
C LYS A 13 -8.70 16.99 15.87
N LYS A 14 -9.14 16.58 14.68
CA LYS A 14 -10.31 15.72 14.54
C LYS A 14 -9.76 14.30 14.48
N ILE A 15 -10.27 13.39 15.32
CA ILE A 15 -9.98 11.95 15.20
C ILE A 15 -10.67 11.46 13.93
N THR A 16 -10.07 11.80 12.80
CA THR A 16 -10.36 11.32 11.45
C THR A 16 -9.07 10.63 11.04
N ALA A 17 -9.16 9.40 10.56
CA ALA A 17 -7.99 8.62 10.17
C ALA A 17 -7.09 9.46 9.26
N THR A 18 -5.78 9.50 9.53
CA THR A 18 -4.82 10.17 8.65
C THR A 18 -4.81 9.46 7.29
N PRO A 19 -4.44 10.13 6.19
CA PRO A 19 -4.34 9.48 4.88
C PRO A 19 -3.53 8.17 4.93
N ARG A 20 -2.41 8.15 5.66
CA ARG A 20 -1.59 6.95 5.89
C ARG A 20 -2.31 5.84 6.66
N GLN A 21 -3.17 6.16 7.62
CA GLN A 21 -3.99 5.15 8.31
C GLN A 21 -5.03 4.53 7.37
N ILE A 22 -5.62 5.33 6.48
CA ILE A 22 -6.56 4.85 5.46
C ILE A 22 -5.84 3.92 4.49
N GLU A 23 -4.69 4.33 3.96
CA GLU A 23 -3.86 3.49 3.08
C GLU A 23 -3.50 2.15 3.75
N ALA A 24 -3.04 2.18 5.01
CA ALA A 24 -2.72 0.97 5.77
C ALA A 24 -3.93 0.03 5.93
N GLN A 25 -5.12 0.61 6.15
CA GLN A 25 -6.36 -0.16 6.26
C GLN A 25 -6.70 -0.84 4.92
N ILE A 26 -6.59 -0.11 3.80
CA ILE A 26 -6.90 -0.67 2.48
C ILE A 26 -5.90 -1.78 2.12
N PHE A 27 -4.59 -1.60 2.36
CA PHE A 27 -3.60 -2.66 2.18
C PHE A 27 -3.91 -3.90 3.02
N SER A 28 -4.29 -3.72 4.29
CA SER A 28 -4.65 -4.83 5.18
C SER A 28 -5.91 -5.57 4.67
N GLN A 29 -6.90 -4.83 4.18
CA GLN A 29 -8.12 -5.38 3.62
C GLN A 29 -7.83 -6.22 2.37
N ILE A 30 -7.05 -5.68 1.43
CA ILE A 30 -6.68 -6.38 0.20
C ILE A 30 -5.86 -7.65 0.52
N ALA A 31 -4.95 -7.58 1.50
CA ALA A 31 -4.21 -8.76 1.95
C ALA A 31 -5.13 -9.86 2.47
N ALA A 32 -6.15 -9.51 3.27
CA ALA A 32 -7.14 -10.46 3.75
C ALA A 32 -7.99 -11.04 2.61
N GLU A 33 -8.37 -10.24 1.61
CA GLU A 33 -9.12 -10.73 0.44
C GLU A 33 -8.32 -11.69 -0.41
N LEU A 34 -7.03 -11.41 -0.64
CA LEU A 34 -6.12 -12.31 -1.35
C LEU A 34 -5.97 -13.64 -0.61
N GLU A 35 -5.78 -13.61 0.71
CA GLU A 35 -5.67 -14.80 1.56
C GLU A 35 -6.99 -15.60 1.59
N LEU A 36 -8.13 -14.92 1.68
CA LEU A 36 -9.45 -15.56 1.64
C LEU A 36 -9.73 -16.22 0.28
N ALA A 37 -9.24 -15.65 -0.83
CA ALA A 37 -9.38 -16.23 -2.16
C ALA A 37 -8.41 -17.39 -2.43
N ALA A 38 -7.40 -17.60 -1.57
CA ALA A 38 -6.40 -18.65 -1.67
C ALA A 38 -6.89 -19.97 -1.04
N GLY A 39 -6.48 -21.10 -1.64
CA GLY A 39 -6.52 -22.44 -1.06
C GLY A 39 -5.29 -22.72 -0.20
N GLU A 40 -5.27 -23.90 0.45
CA GLU A 40 -4.17 -24.32 1.33
C GLU A 40 -2.82 -24.44 0.59
N ASP A 41 -2.86 -24.72 -0.71
CA ASP A 41 -1.69 -24.79 -1.59
C ASP A 41 -1.23 -23.41 -2.10
N GLY A 42 -1.87 -22.33 -1.66
CA GLY A 42 -1.59 -20.95 -2.07
C GLY A 42 -2.10 -20.59 -3.47
N LYS A 43 -2.83 -21.49 -4.14
CA LYS A 43 -3.48 -21.22 -5.43
C LYS A 43 -4.87 -20.64 -5.22
N ALA A 44 -5.47 -20.09 -6.27
CA ALA A 44 -6.83 -19.59 -6.21
C ALA A 44 -7.83 -20.74 -5.99
N LYS A 45 -8.50 -20.76 -4.82
CA LYS A 45 -9.68 -21.63 -4.61
C LYS A 45 -10.95 -21.01 -5.19
N ASP A 46 -11.00 -19.69 -5.27
CA ASP A 46 -12.03 -18.91 -5.98
C ASP A 46 -11.33 -17.96 -6.95
N VAL A 47 -11.36 -18.31 -8.23
CA VAL A 47 -10.70 -17.54 -9.31
C VAL A 47 -11.30 -16.14 -9.46
N LYS A 48 -12.61 -15.99 -9.27
CA LYS A 48 -13.28 -14.69 -9.40
C LYS A 48 -12.91 -13.77 -8.24
N ALA A 49 -12.94 -14.30 -7.01
CA ALA A 49 -12.50 -13.54 -5.84
C ALA A 49 -11.02 -13.16 -5.95
N MET A 50 -10.17 -14.08 -6.40
CA MET A 50 -8.74 -13.83 -6.62
C MET A 50 -8.51 -12.71 -7.64
N ALA A 51 -9.18 -12.78 -8.80
CA ALA A 51 -9.06 -11.76 -9.84
C ALA A 51 -9.51 -10.37 -9.36
N ASN A 52 -10.61 -10.30 -8.60
CA ASN A 52 -11.08 -9.04 -8.02
C ASN A 52 -10.08 -8.46 -7.01
N ALA A 53 -9.56 -9.30 -6.10
CA ALA A 53 -8.59 -8.87 -5.10
C ALA A 53 -7.28 -8.39 -5.75
N LEU A 54 -6.79 -9.10 -6.76
CA LEU A 54 -5.60 -8.72 -7.53
C LEU A 54 -5.81 -7.43 -8.34
N HIS A 55 -7.00 -7.23 -8.91
CA HIS A 55 -7.34 -5.99 -9.59
C HIS A 55 -7.30 -4.80 -8.63
N ARG A 56 -7.94 -4.93 -7.46
CA ARG A 56 -7.90 -3.91 -6.41
C ARG A 56 -6.48 -3.63 -5.90
N ASN A 57 -5.69 -4.68 -5.70
CA ASN A 57 -4.27 -4.56 -5.36
C ASN A 57 -3.53 -3.73 -6.41
N SER A 58 -3.76 -4.02 -7.69
CA SER A 58 -3.11 -3.31 -8.79
C SER A 58 -3.52 -1.84 -8.85
N GLN A 59 -4.78 -1.52 -8.60
CA GLN A 59 -5.28 -0.14 -8.53
C GLN A 59 -4.61 0.63 -7.38
N LEU A 60 -4.53 0.04 -6.19
CA LEU A 60 -3.90 0.67 -5.03
C LEU A 60 -2.41 0.96 -5.29
N TRP A 61 -1.66 -0.03 -5.79
CA TRP A 61 -0.25 0.15 -6.10
C TRP A 61 -0.02 1.18 -7.22
N SER A 62 -0.88 1.21 -8.24
CA SER A 62 -0.77 2.21 -9.31
C SER A 62 -1.03 3.63 -8.81
N ALA A 63 -2.03 3.81 -7.95
CA ALA A 63 -2.31 5.10 -7.32
C ALA A 63 -1.14 5.55 -6.43
N LEU A 64 -0.61 4.65 -5.59
CA LEU A 64 0.53 4.94 -4.72
C LEU A 64 1.77 5.33 -5.53
N MET A 65 2.11 4.57 -6.58
CA MET A 65 3.25 4.89 -7.43
C MET A 65 3.09 6.24 -8.16
N THR A 66 1.87 6.58 -8.56
CA THR A 66 1.57 7.88 -9.18
C THR A 66 1.79 9.02 -8.20
N ASP A 67 1.33 8.87 -6.96
CA ASP A 67 1.55 9.86 -5.90
C ASP A 67 3.06 9.99 -5.56
N LEU A 68 3.76 8.86 -5.41
CA LEU A 68 5.20 8.83 -5.15
C LEU A 68 6.02 9.47 -6.28
N ALA A 69 5.56 9.40 -7.52
CA ALA A 69 6.23 10.02 -8.66
C ALA A 69 5.89 11.52 -8.84
N SER A 70 4.97 12.07 -8.05
CA SER A 70 4.58 13.47 -8.15
C SER A 70 5.64 14.40 -7.56
N GLU A 71 5.79 15.59 -8.15
CA GLU A 71 6.74 16.61 -7.68
C GLU A 71 6.42 17.12 -6.25
N GLY A 72 5.17 16.97 -5.81
CA GLY A 72 4.72 17.36 -4.47
C GLY A 72 4.96 16.31 -3.38
N ASN A 73 5.48 15.12 -3.71
CA ASN A 73 5.74 14.09 -2.71
C ASN A 73 7.08 14.33 -2.00
N GLU A 74 6.99 14.62 -0.70
CA GLU A 74 8.12 15.02 0.15
C GLU A 74 8.91 13.84 0.76
N LEU A 75 8.61 12.60 0.38
CA LEU A 75 9.41 11.46 0.85
C LEU A 75 10.83 11.48 0.24
N PRO A 76 11.84 10.98 0.97
CA PRO A 76 13.19 10.84 0.44
C PRO A 76 13.21 10.03 -0.86
N ASP A 77 14.02 10.44 -1.83
CA ASP A 77 14.07 9.84 -3.17
C ASP A 77 14.36 8.32 -3.12
N ASP A 78 15.26 7.89 -2.24
CA ASP A 78 15.57 6.46 -2.05
C ASP A 78 14.34 5.66 -1.56
N LEU A 79 13.54 6.26 -0.67
CA LEU A 79 12.32 5.61 -0.19
C LEU A 79 11.28 5.54 -1.30
N LYS A 80 11.10 6.61 -2.07
CA LYS A 80 10.18 6.63 -3.23
C LYS A 80 10.58 5.57 -4.26
N ALA A 81 11.87 5.50 -4.61
CA ALA A 81 12.39 4.51 -5.55
C ALA A 81 12.16 3.07 -5.08
N ASN A 82 12.40 2.79 -3.80
CA ASN A 82 12.16 1.47 -3.23
C ASN A 82 10.66 1.10 -3.25
N LEU A 83 9.77 2.02 -2.85
CA LEU A 83 8.33 1.78 -2.86
C LEU A 83 7.77 1.61 -4.28
N ILE A 84 8.26 2.39 -5.25
CA ILE A 84 7.90 2.24 -6.67
C ILE A 84 8.38 0.89 -7.21
N SER A 85 9.59 0.45 -6.85
CA SER A 85 10.10 -0.87 -7.22
C SER A 85 9.22 -2.00 -6.67
N LEU A 86 8.79 -1.90 -5.41
CA LEU A 86 7.85 -2.84 -4.79
C LEU A 86 6.48 -2.83 -5.47
N GLY A 87 5.95 -1.66 -5.85
CA GLY A 87 4.72 -1.57 -6.62
C GLY A 87 4.83 -2.24 -7.99
N GLY A 88 5.94 -2.02 -8.70
CA GLY A 88 6.24 -2.71 -9.95
C GLY A 88 6.33 -4.23 -9.79
N PHE A 89 6.96 -4.72 -8.71
CA PHE A 89 6.96 -6.13 -8.36
C PHE A 89 5.54 -6.66 -8.13
N SER A 90 4.74 -5.97 -7.32
CA SER A 90 3.37 -6.37 -6.97
C SER A 90 2.48 -6.53 -8.20
N LEU A 91 2.55 -5.59 -9.16
CA LEU A 91 1.81 -5.67 -10.42
C LEU A 91 2.21 -6.89 -11.26
N ARG A 92 3.51 -7.10 -11.47
CA ARG A 92 4.01 -8.24 -12.27
C ARG A 92 3.70 -9.58 -11.61
N HIS A 93 3.85 -9.65 -10.28
CA HIS A 93 3.60 -10.88 -9.53
C HIS A 93 2.11 -11.21 -9.49
N GLY A 94 1.23 -10.21 -9.37
CA GLY A 94 -0.23 -10.42 -9.47
C GLY A 94 -0.66 -11.02 -10.81
N ALA A 95 -0.09 -10.57 -11.92
CA ALA A 95 -0.34 -11.18 -13.24
C ALA A 95 0.09 -12.66 -13.28
N ARG A 96 1.25 -12.99 -12.69
CA ARG A 96 1.73 -14.37 -12.60
C ARG A 96 0.86 -15.25 -11.70
N VAL A 97 0.31 -14.70 -10.61
CA VAL A 97 -0.65 -15.41 -9.76
C VAL A 97 -1.90 -15.79 -10.55
N LEU A 98 -2.44 -14.88 -11.37
CA LEU A 98 -3.58 -15.18 -12.26
C LEU A 98 -3.26 -16.26 -13.30
N ALA A 99 -2.02 -16.29 -13.80
CA ALA A 99 -1.54 -17.32 -14.71
C ALA A 99 -1.26 -18.68 -14.02
N GLY A 100 -1.31 -18.74 -12.68
CA GLY A 100 -0.95 -19.92 -11.90
C GLY A 100 0.57 -20.18 -11.83
N GLU A 101 1.38 -19.15 -12.09
CA GLU A 101 2.85 -19.21 -12.18
C GLU A 101 3.57 -18.65 -10.95
N ALA A 102 2.80 -18.23 -9.94
CA ALA A 102 3.31 -17.65 -8.71
C ALA A 102 2.34 -17.85 -7.54
N GLN A 103 2.86 -17.77 -6.32
CA GLN A 103 2.08 -17.90 -5.09
C GLN A 103 1.54 -16.54 -4.65
N VAL A 104 0.27 -16.50 -4.21
CA VAL A 104 -0.36 -15.27 -3.73
C VAL A 104 0.18 -14.82 -2.36
N THR A 105 0.77 -15.73 -1.59
CA THR A 105 1.34 -15.46 -0.26
C THR A 105 2.34 -14.31 -0.27
N ASP A 106 3.16 -14.22 -1.32
CA ASP A 106 4.16 -13.13 -1.45
C ASP A 106 3.49 -11.74 -1.52
N LEU A 107 2.30 -11.64 -2.12
CA LEU A 107 1.53 -10.39 -2.17
C LEU A 107 0.83 -10.10 -0.85
N VAL A 108 0.35 -11.13 -0.15
CA VAL A 108 -0.24 -11.01 1.18
C VAL A 108 0.79 -10.45 2.16
N ASP A 109 1.99 -11.02 2.18
CA ASP A 109 3.08 -10.61 3.07
C ASP A 109 3.60 -9.21 2.74
N LEU A 110 3.74 -8.89 1.44
CA LEU A 110 4.11 -7.55 1.00
C LEU A 110 3.09 -6.52 1.48
N ASN A 111 1.80 -6.74 1.23
CA ASN A 111 0.75 -5.79 1.60
C ASN A 111 0.64 -5.63 3.13
N ARG A 112 0.81 -6.71 3.91
CA ARG A 112 0.86 -6.64 5.37
C ARG A 112 2.06 -5.86 5.89
N THR A 113 3.23 -6.06 5.28
CA THR A 113 4.46 -5.32 5.60
C THR A 113 4.29 -3.82 5.35
N ILE A 114 3.77 -3.44 4.18
CA ILE A 114 3.49 -2.05 3.83
C ILE A 114 2.47 -1.42 4.78
N ALA A 115 1.36 -2.13 5.06
CA ALA A 115 0.38 -1.67 6.02
C ALA A 115 0.98 -1.45 7.42
N SER A 116 1.90 -2.31 7.84
CA SER A 116 2.62 -2.13 9.11
C SER A 116 3.50 -0.90 9.11
N GLY A 117 4.29 -0.69 8.05
CA GLY A 117 5.13 0.50 7.90
C GLY A 117 4.32 1.80 7.91
N LEU A 118 3.19 1.82 7.20
CA LEU A 118 2.28 2.97 7.17
C LEU A 118 1.65 3.28 8.53
N ARG A 119 1.29 2.25 9.31
CA ARG A 119 0.78 2.43 10.69
C ARG A 119 1.84 3.03 11.61
N SER A 120 3.07 2.52 11.56
CA SER A 120 4.18 3.06 12.34
C SER A 120 4.44 4.53 11.99
N ALA A 121 4.52 4.83 10.69
CA ALA A 121 4.74 6.18 10.19
C ALA A 121 3.59 7.15 10.51
N ALA A 122 2.36 6.66 10.67
CA ALA A 122 1.22 7.46 11.10
C ALA A 122 1.23 7.71 12.62
N ALA A 123 1.72 6.77 13.42
CA ALA A 123 1.85 6.92 14.86
C ALA A 123 2.95 7.93 15.25
N GLU A 124 4.05 7.97 14.51
CA GLU A 124 5.14 8.94 14.73
C GLU A 124 4.74 10.40 14.43
N ALA A 125 3.74 10.60 13.57
CA ALA A 125 3.25 11.92 13.16
C ALA A 125 2.11 12.48 14.03
N ALA A 126 1.62 11.73 15.02
CA ALA A 126 0.43 12.05 15.84
C ALA A 126 0.77 12.61 17.23
#